data_AF-A0A1A8X713-F1
#
_entry.id   AF-A0A1A8X713-F1
#
_cell.length_a   1.000
_cell.length_b   1.000
_cell.length_c   1.000
_cell.angle_alpha   90.00
_cell.angle_beta   90.00
_cell.angle_gamma   90.00
#
_symmetry.space_group_name_H-M   'P 1'
#
loop_
_entity.id
_entity.type
_entity.pdbx_description
1 polymer ?
#
loop_
_entity_poly.entity_id
_entity_poly.type
_entity_poly.pdbx_seq_one_letter_code
_entity_poly.pdbx_strand_id
1 'polypeptide(L)'
;MDTEKWKREYPFFNTIWKLYDQFDKTVSNEGDVLYETICLSIIEDTNENKRKHIDICMKLMRNLWSLSNAKYSNMLNSEHCTNLNIWLYNEIKKHSIPEKTVEDIFEATNPITRTLSNYYECAYYHFNKDIEPENLLKLLNFEANINIIKSILENKGNTHYCQCKNYVYECVNIFRTLNSRFCPSGNANNENICSKLRTFQSSYSISLYDKPEINANIPSLANPDNETLIDCSLKEQVISSQDPKGESVSSNMPFNVQAFVGIMGGLFPLLLILYKYKTLRPKLLSIIKNRRIDNNLGEEEIPELPLYKSQKDLIISDEVSYNMTYIPAENV
;
A
#
# COMPACT_ATOMS: atom_id res chain seq x y z
N MET A 1 -12.59 -10.11 4.18
CA MET A 1 -12.86 -9.54 5.51
C MET A 1 -13.83 -8.41 5.32
N ASP A 2 -14.93 -8.40 6.07
CA ASP A 2 -15.91 -7.31 6.07
C ASP A 2 -15.38 -6.21 7.02
N THR A 3 -14.79 -5.16 6.45
CA THR A 3 -14.19 -4.04 7.20
C THR A 3 -15.21 -3.31 8.06
N GLU A 4 -16.47 -3.20 7.60
CA GLU A 4 -17.54 -2.59 8.37
C GLU A 4 -17.92 -3.44 9.58
N LYS A 5 -17.94 -4.77 9.42
CA LYS A 5 -18.11 -5.70 10.55
C LYS A 5 -16.96 -5.55 11.56
N TRP A 6 -15.71 -5.53 11.11
CA TRP A 6 -14.55 -5.40 11.99
C TRP A 6 -14.51 -4.04 12.71
N LYS A 7 -14.93 -2.96 12.04
CA LYS A 7 -15.06 -1.63 12.64
C LYS A 7 -16.04 -1.62 13.81
N ARG A 8 -17.11 -2.42 13.74
CA ARG A 8 -18.09 -2.61 14.83
C ARG A 8 -17.58 -3.54 15.94
N GLU A 9 -16.92 -4.64 15.58
CA GLU A 9 -16.44 -5.64 16.55
C GLU A 9 -15.21 -5.16 17.33
N TYR A 10 -14.35 -4.36 16.69
CA TYR A 10 -13.09 -3.87 17.23
C TYR A 10 -12.98 -2.34 17.14
N PRO A 11 -13.88 -1.59 17.82
CA PRO A 11 -13.93 -0.12 17.73
C PRO A 11 -12.67 0.55 18.29
N PHE A 12 -11.92 -0.15 19.13
CA PHE A 12 -10.66 0.33 19.72
C PHE A 12 -9.53 0.52 18.69
N PHE A 13 -9.67 0.00 17.47
CA PHE A 13 -8.78 0.30 16.34
C PHE A 13 -9.17 1.58 15.57
N ASN A 14 -9.84 2.55 16.20
CA ASN A 14 -10.31 3.78 15.55
C ASN A 14 -9.25 4.51 14.71
N THR A 15 -7.99 4.59 15.16
CA THR A 15 -6.90 5.19 14.38
C THR A 15 -6.66 4.46 13.07
N ILE A 16 -6.84 3.13 13.05
CA ILE A 16 -6.67 2.28 11.87
C ILE A 16 -7.87 2.40 10.94
N TRP A 17 -9.08 2.48 11.50
CA TRP A 17 -10.27 2.75 10.70
C TRP A 17 -10.20 4.10 10.00
N LYS A 18 -9.70 5.13 10.69
CA LYS A 18 -9.41 6.43 10.05
C LYS A 18 -8.32 6.35 8.99
N LEU A 19 -7.35 5.44 9.13
CA LEU A 19 -6.33 5.20 8.10
C LEU A 19 -6.95 4.54 6.86
N TYR A 20 -7.85 3.58 7.03
CA TYR A 20 -8.57 2.97 5.89
C TYR A 20 -9.48 4.00 5.21
N ASP A 21 -10.18 4.84 5.98
CA ASP A 21 -10.95 5.96 5.43
C ASP A 21 -10.04 6.93 4.61
N GLN A 22 -8.76 7.09 5.00
CA GLN A 22 -7.78 7.85 4.21
C GLN A 22 -7.36 7.12 2.93
N PHE A 23 -7.17 5.81 2.98
CA PHE A 23 -6.88 5.00 1.80
C PHE A 23 -8.00 5.07 0.75
N ASP A 24 -9.25 5.18 1.21
CA ASP A 24 -10.43 5.23 0.35
C ASP A 24 -10.77 6.62 -0.21
N LYS A 25 -10.10 7.69 0.25
CA LYS A 25 -10.32 9.04 -0.28
C LYS A 25 -10.20 9.05 -1.80
N THR A 26 -10.95 9.94 -2.45
CA THR A 26 -10.83 10.17 -3.88
C THR A 26 -9.44 10.73 -4.23
N VAL A 27 -8.93 10.38 -5.39
CA VAL A 27 -7.71 10.98 -5.94
C VAL A 27 -8.13 12.27 -6.63
N SER A 28 -7.77 13.43 -6.07
CA SER A 28 -8.13 14.75 -6.63
C SER A 28 -6.99 15.74 -6.38
N ASN A 29 -5.89 15.66 -7.14
CA ASN A 29 -4.72 16.58 -7.13
C ASN A 29 -3.80 16.29 -8.32
N GLU A 30 -2.80 17.14 -8.63
CA GLU A 30 -1.89 17.05 -9.80
C GLU A 30 -1.25 15.67 -10.12
N GLY A 31 -1.11 14.77 -9.13
CA GLY A 31 -0.69 13.37 -9.35
C GLY A 31 -1.73 12.49 -10.07
N ASP A 32 -2.97 12.97 -10.17
CA ASP A 32 -4.13 12.32 -10.78
C ASP A 32 -3.85 11.92 -12.23
N VAL A 33 -3.25 12.81 -13.03
CA VAL A 33 -2.94 12.52 -14.44
C VAL A 33 -1.88 11.42 -14.58
N LEU A 34 -0.84 11.42 -13.74
CA LEU A 34 0.21 10.40 -13.79
C LEU A 34 -0.34 9.04 -13.36
N TYR A 35 -1.05 9.00 -12.23
CA TYR A 35 -1.66 7.77 -11.73
C TYR A 35 -2.70 7.23 -12.71
N GLU A 36 -3.58 8.09 -13.22
CA GLU A 36 -4.58 7.72 -14.24
C GLU A 36 -3.90 7.13 -15.47
N THR A 37 -2.84 7.77 -15.98
CA THR A 37 -2.11 7.30 -17.17
C THR A 37 -1.50 5.92 -16.95
N ILE A 38 -0.84 5.70 -15.80
CA ILE A 38 -0.23 4.41 -15.47
C ILE A 38 -1.32 3.35 -15.29
N CYS A 39 -2.37 3.64 -14.54
CA CYS A 39 -3.48 2.74 -14.30
C CYS A 39 -4.21 2.35 -15.58
N LEU A 40 -4.43 3.29 -16.52
CA LEU A 40 -5.00 3.02 -17.83
C LEU A 40 -4.11 2.12 -18.69
N SER A 41 -2.79 2.17 -18.51
CA SER A 41 -1.85 1.31 -19.23
C SER A 41 -1.76 -0.12 -18.67
N ILE A 42 -2.08 -0.31 -17.39
CA ILE A 42 -2.10 -1.62 -16.72
C ILE A 42 -3.46 -2.30 -16.91
N ILE A 43 -4.54 -1.53 -16.79
CA ILE A 43 -5.92 -2.03 -16.82
C ILE A 43 -6.45 -1.89 -18.24
N GLU A 44 -5.99 -2.80 -19.10
CA GLU A 44 -6.32 -2.79 -20.54
C GLU A 44 -7.73 -3.34 -20.84
N ASP A 45 -8.31 -4.13 -19.93
CA ASP A 45 -9.53 -4.92 -20.18
C ASP A 45 -10.83 -4.13 -20.39
N THR A 46 -11.79 -4.80 -21.04
CA THR A 46 -13.18 -4.35 -21.33
C THR A 46 -14.19 -4.81 -20.27
N ASN A 47 -13.71 -5.27 -19.11
CA ASN A 47 -14.56 -5.82 -18.06
C ASN A 47 -15.50 -4.76 -17.45
N GLU A 48 -16.70 -5.16 -17.00
CA GLU A 48 -17.72 -4.24 -16.44
C GLU A 48 -17.18 -3.42 -15.25
N ASN A 49 -16.15 -3.94 -14.56
CA ASN A 49 -15.52 -3.31 -13.42
C ASN A 49 -14.30 -2.44 -13.73
N LYS A 50 -13.98 -2.17 -15.01
CA LYS A 50 -12.78 -1.39 -15.42
C LYS A 50 -12.61 -0.10 -14.63
N ARG A 51 -13.68 0.70 -14.50
CA ARG A 51 -13.64 1.98 -13.76
C ARG A 51 -13.29 1.79 -12.29
N LYS A 52 -13.79 0.72 -11.66
CA LYS A 52 -13.48 0.40 -10.26
C LYS A 52 -12.04 -0.06 -10.10
N HIS A 53 -11.53 -0.87 -11.00
CA HIS A 53 -10.12 -1.27 -10.99
C HIS A 53 -9.20 -0.07 -11.16
N ILE A 54 -9.54 0.87 -12.05
CA ILE A 54 -8.77 2.11 -12.24
C ILE A 54 -8.78 2.95 -10.97
N ASP A 55 -9.96 3.17 -10.36
CA ASP A 55 -10.08 3.92 -9.10
C ASP A 55 -9.21 3.30 -7.98
N ILE A 56 -9.25 1.97 -7.83
CA ILE A 56 -8.45 1.24 -6.83
C ILE A 56 -6.96 1.33 -7.15
N CYS A 57 -6.57 1.21 -8.41
CA CYS A 57 -5.19 1.41 -8.85
C CYS A 57 -4.69 2.81 -8.47
N MET A 58 -5.46 3.86 -8.77
CA MET A 58 -5.07 5.24 -8.48
C MET A 58 -4.95 5.47 -6.97
N LYS A 59 -5.88 4.93 -6.17
CA LYS A 59 -5.80 4.97 -4.69
C LYS A 59 -4.56 4.26 -4.17
N LEU A 60 -4.28 3.04 -4.66
CA LEU A 60 -3.11 2.26 -4.28
C LEU A 60 -1.82 3.02 -4.59
N MET A 61 -1.67 3.56 -5.80
CA MET A 61 -0.51 4.36 -6.20
C MET A 61 -0.32 5.58 -5.30
N ARG A 62 -1.39 6.34 -5.02
CA ARG A 62 -1.33 7.48 -4.10
C ARG A 62 -0.91 7.06 -2.68
N ASN A 63 -1.44 5.95 -2.17
CA ASN A 63 -1.14 5.47 -0.83
C ASN A 63 0.33 5.01 -0.72
N LEU A 64 0.83 4.27 -1.72
CA LEU A 64 2.25 3.88 -1.85
C LEU A 64 3.17 5.09 -1.96
N TRP A 65 2.76 6.12 -2.71
CA TRP A 65 3.49 7.39 -2.78
C TRP A 65 3.55 8.09 -1.43
N SER A 66 2.42 8.14 -0.71
CA SER A 66 2.32 8.82 0.58
C SER A 66 3.24 8.20 1.65
N LEU A 67 3.42 6.88 1.62
CA LEU A 67 4.36 6.15 2.49
C LEU A 67 5.81 6.65 2.34
N SER A 68 6.20 7.01 1.11
CA SER A 68 7.57 7.46 0.79
C SER A 68 7.76 8.98 0.93
N ASN A 69 6.68 9.74 1.16
CA ASN A 69 6.70 11.20 1.24
C ASN A 69 6.37 11.74 2.65
N ALA A 70 5.61 11.00 3.45
CA ALA A 70 5.09 11.50 4.71
C ALA A 70 5.98 11.15 5.92
N LYS A 71 6.30 12.18 6.71
CA LYS A 71 6.57 12.05 8.14
C LYS A 71 5.24 11.76 8.86
N TYR A 72 4.61 10.60 8.67
CA TYR A 72 3.46 10.24 9.51
C TYR A 72 3.97 10.12 10.95
N SER A 73 3.67 11.13 11.79
CA SER A 73 4.40 11.35 13.03
C SER A 73 4.15 10.31 14.13
N ASN A 74 3.27 9.32 13.92
CA ASN A 74 2.81 8.41 14.98
C ASN A 74 2.71 6.91 14.56
N MET A 75 3.11 6.52 13.35
CA MET A 75 3.05 5.11 12.88
C MET A 75 4.30 4.78 12.05
N LEU A 76 4.88 3.60 12.26
CA LEU A 76 6.03 3.15 11.48
C LEU A 76 5.60 2.87 10.04
N ASN A 77 6.49 3.14 9.08
CA ASN A 77 6.21 2.86 7.67
C ASN A 77 5.91 1.38 7.41
N SER A 78 6.50 0.47 8.20
CA SER A 78 6.18 -0.96 8.16
C SER A 78 4.74 -1.25 8.58
N GLU A 79 4.29 -0.69 9.71
CA GLU A 79 2.90 -0.83 10.20
C GLU A 79 1.91 -0.27 9.20
N HIS A 80 2.22 0.89 8.60
CA HIS A 80 1.40 1.51 7.57
C HIS A 80 1.34 0.65 6.31
N CYS A 81 2.47 0.10 5.85
CA CYS A 81 2.52 -0.80 4.70
C CYS A 81 1.73 -2.10 4.94
N THR A 82 1.81 -2.69 6.14
CA THR A 82 1.01 -3.86 6.51
C THR A 82 -0.49 -3.53 6.49
N ASN A 83 -0.88 -2.39 7.07
CA ASN A 83 -2.27 -1.91 7.03
C ASN A 83 -2.76 -1.63 5.60
N LEU A 84 -1.92 -1.08 4.73
CA LEU A 84 -2.23 -0.86 3.31
C LEU A 84 -2.46 -2.20 2.58
N ASN A 85 -1.62 -3.21 2.84
CA ASN A 85 -1.81 -4.55 2.27
C ASN A 85 -3.10 -5.23 2.77
N ILE A 86 -3.47 -5.04 4.03
CA ILE A 86 -4.74 -5.55 4.58
C ILE A 86 -5.94 -4.87 3.90
N TRP A 87 -5.91 -3.55 3.75
CA TRP A 87 -6.93 -2.80 3.00
C TRP A 87 -7.02 -3.30 1.56
N LEU A 88 -5.88 -3.42 0.88
CA LEU A 88 -5.80 -3.82 -0.51
C LEU A 88 -6.37 -5.22 -0.74
N TYR A 89 -6.13 -6.17 0.16
CA TYR A 89 -6.75 -7.49 0.10
C TYR A 89 -8.28 -7.41 0.04
N ASN A 90 -8.90 -6.51 0.83
CA ASN A 90 -10.35 -6.37 0.84
C ASN A 90 -10.85 -5.81 -0.49
N GLU A 91 -10.15 -4.82 -1.04
CA GLU A 91 -10.48 -4.24 -2.35
C GLU A 91 -10.35 -5.28 -3.46
N ILE A 92 -9.28 -6.08 -3.46
CA ILE A 92 -9.06 -7.20 -4.39
C ILE A 92 -10.23 -8.19 -4.32
N LYS A 93 -10.59 -8.63 -3.11
CA LYS A 93 -11.67 -9.61 -2.90
C LYS A 93 -13.03 -9.06 -3.31
N LYS A 94 -13.33 -7.82 -2.93
CA LYS A 94 -14.61 -7.14 -3.18
C LYS A 94 -14.84 -6.82 -4.66
N HIS A 95 -13.78 -6.43 -5.36
CA HIS A 95 -13.84 -5.98 -6.75
C HIS A 95 -13.27 -7.00 -7.75
N SER A 96 -12.91 -8.19 -7.28
CA SER A 96 -12.37 -9.29 -8.07
C SER A 96 -11.20 -8.84 -8.96
N ILE A 97 -10.26 -8.09 -8.38
CA ILE A 97 -9.08 -7.60 -9.08
C ILE A 97 -8.13 -8.78 -9.31
N PRO A 98 -7.62 -9.02 -10.53
CA PRO A 98 -6.62 -10.06 -10.77
C PRO A 98 -5.33 -9.78 -9.99
N GLU A 99 -4.75 -10.83 -9.40
CA GLU A 99 -3.49 -10.71 -8.63
C GLU A 99 -2.36 -10.10 -9.47
N LYS A 100 -2.25 -10.53 -10.74
CA LYS A 100 -1.29 -9.96 -11.69
C LYS A 100 -1.46 -8.44 -11.87
N THR A 101 -2.69 -7.94 -11.92
CA THR A 101 -2.94 -6.50 -12.02
C THR A 101 -2.38 -5.76 -10.81
N VAL A 102 -2.48 -6.35 -9.61
CA VAL A 102 -1.91 -5.78 -8.39
C VAL A 102 -0.38 -5.77 -8.46
N GLU A 103 0.23 -6.88 -8.87
CA GLU A 103 1.67 -6.98 -9.08
C GLU A 103 2.19 -5.90 -10.06
N ASP A 104 1.52 -5.75 -11.20
CA ASP A 104 1.85 -4.74 -12.23
C ASP A 104 1.78 -3.31 -11.65
N ILE A 105 0.84 -3.01 -10.74
CA ILE A 105 0.74 -1.70 -10.07
C ILE A 105 1.93 -1.46 -9.14
N PHE A 106 2.32 -2.45 -8.33
CA PHE A 106 3.51 -2.32 -7.46
C PHE A 106 4.78 -2.18 -8.29
N GLU A 107 4.94 -2.94 -9.36
CA GLU A 107 6.09 -2.85 -10.27
C GLU A 107 6.19 -1.47 -10.93
N ALA A 108 5.06 -0.90 -11.36
CA ALA A 108 5.01 0.44 -11.94
C ALA A 108 5.30 1.54 -10.91
N THR A 109 4.85 1.38 -9.66
CA THR A 109 4.94 2.41 -8.61
C THR A 109 6.32 2.45 -7.93
N ASN A 110 6.92 1.28 -7.67
CA ASN A 110 8.14 1.15 -6.89
C ASN A 110 9.30 2.05 -7.38
N PRO A 111 9.62 2.12 -8.68
CA PRO A 111 10.75 2.93 -9.11
C PRO A 111 10.44 4.44 -9.08
N ILE A 112 9.17 4.84 -9.10
CA ILE A 112 8.76 6.24 -8.91
C ILE A 112 9.00 6.62 -7.44
N THR A 113 8.58 5.77 -6.49
CA THR A 113 8.79 6.00 -5.05
C THR A 113 10.28 5.98 -4.65
N ARG A 114 11.13 5.20 -5.34
CA ARG A 114 12.58 5.16 -5.10
C ARG A 114 13.30 6.48 -5.39
N THR A 115 12.69 7.38 -6.15
CA THR A 115 13.25 8.71 -6.41
C THR A 115 13.07 9.68 -5.25
N LEU A 116 12.27 9.30 -4.24
CA LEU A 116 11.98 10.13 -3.07
C LEU A 116 13.04 9.94 -1.98
N SER A 117 13.39 11.04 -1.31
CA SER A 117 14.45 11.05 -0.29
C SER A 117 14.12 10.23 0.97
N ASN A 118 12.85 9.90 1.21
CA ASN A 118 12.38 9.11 2.36
C ASN A 118 11.75 7.78 1.93
N TYR A 119 12.27 7.18 0.86
CA TYR A 119 11.76 5.92 0.32
C TYR A 119 11.68 4.82 1.37
N TYR A 120 10.50 4.22 1.49
CA TYR A 120 10.30 2.96 2.20
C TYR A 120 9.74 1.95 1.21
N GLU A 121 10.41 0.82 1.06
CA GLU A 121 9.95 -0.27 0.18
C GLU A 121 8.76 -0.98 0.82
N CYS A 122 7.56 -0.70 0.31
CA CYS A 122 6.36 -1.44 0.67
C CYS A 122 6.09 -2.51 -0.39
N ALA A 123 6.36 -3.77 -0.04
CA ALA A 123 6.09 -4.90 -0.91
C ALA A 123 4.61 -5.33 -0.83
N TYR A 124 4.09 -5.84 -1.95
CA TYR A 124 2.80 -6.51 -1.99
C TYR A 124 2.86 -7.82 -1.20
N TYR A 125 1.84 -8.08 -0.38
CA TYR A 125 1.68 -9.32 0.34
C TYR A 125 0.84 -10.29 -0.47
N HIS A 126 1.49 -11.32 -1.02
CA HIS A 126 0.77 -12.44 -1.62
C HIS A 126 0.05 -13.23 -0.55
N PHE A 127 -1.28 -13.21 -0.59
CA PHE A 127 -2.12 -13.99 0.30
C PHE A 127 -2.32 -15.38 -0.30
N ASN A 128 -1.73 -16.39 0.34
CA ASN A 128 -1.87 -17.77 -0.10
C ASN A 128 -3.36 -18.19 -0.03
N LYS A 129 -3.90 -18.68 -1.16
CA LYS A 129 -5.29 -19.14 -1.31
C LYS A 129 -5.61 -20.39 -0.50
N ASP A 130 -4.60 -21.17 -0.13
CA ASP A 130 -4.73 -22.39 0.69
C ASP A 130 -4.90 -22.09 2.18
N ILE A 131 -4.67 -20.84 2.59
CA ILE A 131 -4.95 -20.33 3.93
C ILE A 131 -6.29 -19.62 3.90
N GLU A 132 -7.07 -19.72 4.97
CA GLU A 132 -8.17 -18.80 5.22
C GLU A 132 -7.60 -17.38 5.39
N PRO A 133 -7.65 -16.50 4.37
CA PRO A 133 -6.80 -15.31 4.38
C PRO A 133 -7.24 -14.32 5.46
N GLU A 134 -8.51 -14.38 5.86
CA GLU A 134 -9.07 -13.54 6.94
C GLU A 134 -8.41 -13.82 8.30
N ASN A 135 -8.04 -15.07 8.57
CA ASN A 135 -7.31 -15.45 9.77
C ASN A 135 -5.89 -14.87 9.76
N LEU A 136 -5.19 -14.98 8.62
CA LEU A 136 -3.85 -14.41 8.48
C LEU A 136 -3.89 -12.87 8.57
N LEU A 137 -4.87 -12.22 7.94
CA LEU A 137 -5.06 -10.77 8.01
C LEU A 137 -5.30 -10.31 9.45
N LYS A 138 -5.99 -11.11 10.27
CA LYS A 138 -6.19 -10.81 11.69
C LYS A 138 -4.88 -10.82 12.47
N LEU A 139 -4.01 -11.80 12.22
CA LEU A 139 -2.68 -11.84 12.84
C LEU A 139 -1.80 -10.67 12.38
N LEU A 140 -1.84 -10.32 11.09
CA LEU A 140 -1.11 -9.16 10.56
C LEU A 140 -1.64 -7.84 11.14
N ASN A 141 -2.95 -7.70 11.29
CA ASN A 141 -3.58 -6.55 11.94
C ASN A 141 -3.20 -6.47 13.42
N PHE A 142 -3.11 -7.61 14.11
CA PHE A 142 -2.61 -7.65 15.48
C PHE A 142 -1.18 -7.13 15.55
N GLU A 143 -0.28 -7.61 14.69
CA GLU A 143 1.14 -7.22 14.69
C GLU A 143 1.31 -5.72 14.41
N ALA A 144 0.69 -5.22 13.34
CA ALA A 144 0.81 -3.82 12.93
C ALA A 144 0.25 -2.83 13.97
N ASN A 145 -0.58 -3.31 14.90
CA ASN A 145 -1.30 -2.48 15.85
C ASN A 145 -1.10 -2.92 17.31
N ILE A 146 -0.01 -3.66 17.57
CA ILE A 146 0.26 -4.27 18.88
C ILE A 146 0.40 -3.24 20.00
N ASN A 147 0.86 -2.02 19.69
CA ASN A 147 0.98 -0.93 20.65
C ASN A 147 -0.38 -0.46 21.19
N ILE A 148 -1.41 -0.43 20.33
CA ILE A 148 -2.79 -0.11 20.75
C ILE A 148 -3.31 -1.21 21.67
N ILE A 149 -3.12 -2.47 21.28
CA ILE A 149 -3.54 -3.64 22.06
C ILE A 149 -2.88 -3.62 23.44
N LYS A 150 -1.56 -3.45 23.47
CA LYS A 150 -0.76 -3.36 24.69
C LYS A 150 -1.28 -2.27 25.62
N SER A 151 -1.44 -1.04 25.12
CA SER A 151 -1.91 0.10 25.93
C SER A 151 -3.29 -0.13 26.56
N ILE A 152 -4.19 -0.80 25.85
CA ILE A 152 -5.51 -1.16 26.38
C ILE A 152 -5.38 -2.22 27.47
N LEU A 153 -4.57 -3.26 27.25
CA LEU A 153 -4.42 -4.36 28.20
C LEU A 153 -3.64 -4.00 29.47
N GLU A 154 -2.78 -2.99 29.42
CA GLU A 154 -2.10 -2.42 30.60
C GLU A 154 -3.09 -1.72 31.54
N ASN A 155 -4.24 -1.27 31.03
CA ASN A 155 -5.25 -0.55 31.80
C ASN A 155 -6.57 -1.34 31.87
N LYS A 156 -6.74 -2.13 32.94
CA LYS A 156 -7.98 -2.88 33.21
C LYS A 156 -9.25 -2.01 33.29
N GLY A 157 -9.12 -0.71 33.57
CA GLY A 157 -10.23 0.25 33.60
C GLY A 157 -10.67 0.74 32.21
N ASN A 158 -9.91 0.45 31.16
CA ASN A 158 -10.22 0.88 29.80
C ASN A 158 -11.58 0.34 29.35
N THR A 159 -12.40 1.19 28.73
CA THR A 159 -13.75 0.83 28.26
C THR A 159 -13.74 -0.31 27.23
N HIS A 160 -12.64 -0.49 26.50
CA HIS A 160 -12.45 -1.54 25.50
C HIS A 160 -11.63 -2.72 25.99
N TYR A 161 -11.30 -2.80 27.29
CA TYR A 161 -10.44 -3.86 27.84
C TYR A 161 -10.91 -5.26 27.47
N CYS A 162 -12.19 -5.57 27.70
CA CYS A 162 -12.75 -6.89 27.41
C CYS A 162 -12.82 -7.21 25.92
N GLN A 163 -13.20 -6.24 25.08
CA GLN A 163 -13.21 -6.42 23.62
C GLN A 163 -11.79 -6.68 23.10
N CYS A 164 -10.80 -5.93 23.59
CA CYS A 164 -9.40 -6.10 23.22
C CYS A 164 -8.85 -7.45 23.70
N LYS A 165 -9.18 -7.87 24.94
CA LYS A 165 -8.83 -9.20 25.45
C LYS A 165 -9.43 -10.28 24.55
N ASN A 166 -10.72 -10.24 24.22
CA ASN A 166 -11.36 -11.23 23.35
C ASN A 166 -10.69 -11.31 21.96
N TYR A 167 -10.36 -10.16 21.37
CA TYR A 167 -9.60 -10.10 20.12
C TYR A 167 -8.25 -10.85 20.23
N VAL A 168 -7.53 -10.70 21.35
CA VAL A 168 -6.28 -11.42 21.59
C VAL A 168 -6.50 -12.94 21.68
N TYR A 169 -7.55 -13.39 22.37
CA TYR A 169 -7.90 -14.81 22.43
C TYR A 169 -8.18 -15.38 21.03
N GLU A 170 -8.95 -14.66 20.22
CA GLU A 170 -9.22 -15.05 18.84
C GLU A 170 -7.93 -15.16 18.02
N CYS A 171 -7.01 -14.19 18.14
CA CYS A 171 -5.71 -14.24 17.48
C CYS A 171 -4.86 -15.44 17.92
N VAL A 172 -4.83 -15.76 19.22
CA VAL A 172 -4.09 -16.93 19.73
C VAL A 172 -4.68 -18.24 19.21
N ASN A 173 -6.00 -18.37 19.15
CA ASN A 173 -6.66 -19.56 18.58
C ASN A 173 -6.40 -19.71 17.08
N ILE A 174 -6.43 -18.60 16.34
CA ILE A 174 -6.05 -18.58 14.92
C ILE A 174 -4.59 -19.00 14.76
N PHE A 175 -3.67 -18.44 15.54
CA PHE A 175 -2.25 -18.80 15.49
C PHE A 175 -2.05 -20.29 15.72
N ARG A 176 -2.64 -20.86 16.79
CA ARG A 176 -2.53 -22.30 17.10
C ARG A 176 -2.99 -23.16 15.92
N THR A 177 -4.14 -22.81 15.34
CA THR A 177 -4.73 -23.51 14.19
C THR A 177 -3.83 -23.45 12.96
N LEU A 178 -3.38 -22.26 12.58
CA LEU A 178 -2.53 -22.07 11.41
C LEU A 178 -1.15 -22.72 11.62
N ASN A 179 -0.56 -22.57 12.80
CA ASN A 179 0.76 -23.13 13.11
C ASN A 179 0.73 -24.66 13.09
N SER A 180 -0.28 -25.29 13.67
CA SER A 180 -0.44 -26.75 13.63
C SER A 180 -0.65 -27.28 12.21
N ARG A 181 -1.35 -26.54 11.36
CA ARG A 181 -1.69 -26.97 10.00
C ARG A 181 -0.54 -26.76 9.02
N PHE A 182 0.13 -25.62 9.09
CA PHE A 182 1.08 -25.19 8.06
C PHE A 182 2.54 -25.34 8.49
N CYS A 183 2.85 -25.38 9.78
CA CYS A 183 4.22 -25.39 10.28
C CYS A 183 4.60 -26.63 11.12
N PRO A 184 4.25 -27.86 10.70
CA PRO A 184 4.81 -29.05 11.31
C PRO A 184 6.31 -29.18 10.98
N SER A 185 7.09 -29.74 11.90
CA SER A 185 8.53 -29.95 11.73
C SER A 185 8.85 -30.64 10.40
N GLY A 186 9.69 -30.03 9.57
CA GLY A 186 10.20 -30.61 8.32
C GLY A 186 9.48 -30.20 7.03
N ASN A 187 8.46 -29.34 7.08
CA ASN A 187 7.78 -28.86 5.87
C ASN A 187 8.29 -27.46 5.41
N ALA A 188 9.34 -27.46 4.59
CA ALA A 188 9.91 -26.23 4.03
C ALA A 188 8.98 -25.51 3.02
N ASN A 189 7.94 -26.18 2.50
CA ASN A 189 7.08 -25.61 1.47
C ASN A 189 6.19 -24.47 1.99
N ASN A 190 6.02 -24.35 3.31
CA ASN A 190 5.18 -23.33 3.95
C ASN A 190 5.98 -22.20 4.59
N GLU A 191 7.27 -22.05 4.24
CA GLU A 191 8.19 -21.14 4.93
C GLU A 191 7.69 -19.68 4.98
N ASN A 192 7.04 -19.17 3.93
CA ASN A 192 6.46 -17.82 3.93
C ASN A 192 5.40 -17.65 5.04
N ILE A 193 4.51 -18.63 5.19
CA ILE A 193 3.46 -18.63 6.22
C ILE A 193 4.10 -18.78 7.61
N CYS A 194 4.99 -19.76 7.74
CA CYS A 194 5.65 -20.04 9.00
C CYS A 194 6.50 -18.87 9.47
N SER A 195 7.13 -18.12 8.56
CA SER A 195 7.81 -16.88 8.91
C SER A 195 6.85 -15.85 9.49
N LYS A 196 5.67 -15.64 8.90
CA LYS A 196 4.65 -14.70 9.43
C LYS A 196 4.13 -15.15 10.80
N LEU A 197 3.88 -16.45 10.99
CA LEU A 197 3.45 -16.99 12.27
C LEU A 197 4.53 -16.88 13.35
N ARG A 198 5.81 -17.09 13.01
CA ARG A 198 6.94 -16.85 13.91
C ARG A 198 7.02 -15.38 14.31
N THR A 199 6.83 -14.44 13.38
CA THR A 199 6.80 -13.01 13.71
C THR A 199 5.66 -12.66 14.65
N PHE A 200 4.46 -13.20 14.42
CA PHE A 200 3.33 -13.05 15.35
C PHE A 200 3.69 -13.58 16.74
N GLN A 201 4.23 -14.80 16.82
CA GLN A 201 4.63 -15.43 18.08
C GLN A 201 5.63 -14.57 18.85
N SER A 202 6.70 -14.10 18.19
CA SER A 202 7.70 -13.24 18.82
C SER A 202 7.10 -11.92 19.30
N SER A 203 6.27 -11.28 18.49
CA SER A 203 5.64 -10.01 18.84
C SER A 203 4.69 -10.15 20.03
N TYR A 204 3.89 -11.22 20.03
CA TYR A 204 2.99 -11.59 21.13
C TYR A 204 3.76 -11.79 22.43
N SER A 205 4.82 -12.61 22.39
CA SER A 205 5.66 -12.90 23.54
C SER A 205 6.26 -11.62 24.13
N ILE A 206 7.01 -10.87 23.32
CA ILE A 206 7.78 -9.71 23.79
C ILE A 206 6.86 -8.56 24.27
N SER A 207 5.78 -8.30 23.53
CA SER A 207 4.98 -7.09 23.76
C SER A 207 3.86 -7.29 24.77
N LEU A 208 3.32 -8.51 24.88
CA LEU A 208 2.18 -8.82 25.75
C LEU A 208 2.51 -9.89 26.79
N TYR A 209 2.94 -11.08 26.38
CA TYR A 209 3.05 -12.22 27.30
C TYR A 209 4.18 -12.06 28.32
N ASP A 210 5.30 -11.45 27.96
CA ASP A 210 6.43 -11.23 28.88
C ASP A 210 6.19 -10.01 29.80
N LYS A 211 5.04 -9.34 29.69
CA LYS A 211 4.63 -8.22 30.55
C LYS A 211 3.81 -8.75 31.72
N PRO A 212 4.32 -8.70 32.97
CA PRO A 212 3.62 -9.24 34.13
C PRO A 212 2.22 -8.65 34.33
N GLU A 213 2.02 -7.37 33.98
CA GLU A 213 0.74 -6.68 34.10
C GLU A 213 -0.33 -7.23 33.15
N ILE A 214 0.10 -7.80 32.01
CA ILE A 214 -0.76 -8.30 30.94
C ILE A 214 -0.90 -9.83 31.00
N ASN A 215 0.21 -10.56 31.15
CA ASN A 215 0.32 -12.03 31.05
C ASN A 215 -0.81 -12.77 31.78
N ALA A 216 -1.05 -12.39 33.04
CA ALA A 216 -2.04 -13.03 33.90
C ALA A 216 -3.47 -12.98 33.34
N ASN A 217 -3.70 -12.21 32.26
CA ASN A 217 -5.00 -11.96 31.68
C ASN A 217 -5.16 -12.38 30.22
N ILE A 218 -4.14 -12.99 29.60
CA ILE A 218 -4.14 -13.40 28.19
C ILE A 218 -3.74 -14.87 28.04
N PRO A 219 -4.17 -15.57 26.99
CA PRO A 219 -3.89 -17.00 26.84
C PRO A 219 -2.44 -17.27 26.48
N SER A 220 -1.89 -18.41 26.88
CA SER A 220 -0.57 -18.84 26.41
C SER A 220 -0.63 -19.28 24.95
N LEU A 221 0.41 -19.08 24.15
CA LEU A 221 0.45 -19.66 22.81
C LEU A 221 0.55 -21.19 22.83
N ALA A 222 1.14 -21.78 23.87
CA ALA A 222 1.43 -23.21 23.95
C ALA A 222 0.33 -24.05 24.61
N ASN A 223 -0.31 -23.54 25.66
CA ASN A 223 -1.29 -24.30 26.45
C ASN A 223 -2.69 -23.67 26.39
N PRO A 224 -3.71 -24.38 25.88
CA PRO A 224 -5.10 -23.95 25.92
C PRO A 224 -5.69 -23.99 27.34
N ASP A 225 -5.10 -24.77 28.25
CA ASP A 225 -5.64 -24.98 29.60
C ASP A 225 -5.34 -23.84 30.59
N ASN A 226 -4.54 -22.84 30.20
CA ASN A 226 -4.22 -21.69 31.07
C ASN A 226 -5.22 -20.53 30.96
N GLU A 227 -6.34 -20.75 30.27
CA GLU A 227 -7.37 -19.75 30.02
C GLU A 227 -8.08 -19.39 31.33
N THR A 228 -7.49 -18.44 32.05
CA THR A 228 -8.17 -17.78 33.16
C THR A 228 -9.36 -17.01 32.59
N LEU A 229 -10.54 -17.54 32.88
CA LEU A 229 -11.84 -16.88 32.75
C LEU A 229 -11.79 -15.61 33.61
N ILE A 230 -11.25 -14.53 33.06
CA ILE A 230 -11.41 -13.22 33.67
C ILE A 230 -12.82 -12.78 33.36
N ASP A 231 -13.50 -12.43 34.43
CA ASP A 231 -14.88 -12.01 34.45
C ASP A 231 -15.07 -10.70 33.68
N CYS A 232 -15.24 -10.82 32.36
CA CYS A 232 -15.71 -9.75 31.49
C CYS A 232 -17.23 -9.56 31.58
N SER A 233 -17.92 -10.25 32.52
CA SER A 233 -19.37 -10.13 32.71
C SER A 233 -19.79 -8.79 33.34
N LEU A 234 -18.85 -7.98 33.85
CA LEU A 234 -19.15 -6.69 34.48
C LEU A 234 -18.90 -5.52 33.52
N LYS A 235 -19.69 -5.39 32.44
CA LYS A 235 -20.00 -4.08 31.80
C LYS A 235 -21.05 -4.09 30.68
N GLU A 236 -21.96 -5.06 30.60
CA GLU A 236 -23.11 -4.94 29.68
C GLU A 236 -24.23 -3.99 30.19
N GLN A 237 -24.09 -3.40 31.38
CA GLN A 237 -25.07 -2.44 31.91
C GLN A 237 -24.56 -0.99 31.92
N VAL A 238 -24.34 -0.37 30.75
CA VAL A 238 -24.45 1.10 30.62
C VAL A 238 -25.05 1.55 29.27
N ILE A 239 -25.24 0.67 28.28
CA ILE A 239 -25.89 1.04 27.00
C ILE A 239 -27.31 0.47 26.95
N SER A 240 -28.10 0.76 27.97
CA SER A 240 -29.55 0.74 27.85
C SER A 240 -30.11 1.73 28.85
N SER A 241 -30.83 2.73 28.35
CA SER A 241 -31.43 3.86 29.08
C SER A 241 -30.52 5.06 29.27
N GLN A 242 -30.44 5.92 28.25
CA GLN A 242 -30.73 7.35 28.40
C GLN A 242 -30.81 7.99 27.01
N ASP A 243 -32.03 8.13 26.52
CA ASP A 243 -32.41 9.28 25.71
C ASP A 243 -32.45 10.49 26.66
N PRO A 244 -31.72 11.57 26.37
CA PRO A 244 -32.33 12.88 26.53
C PRO A 244 -32.16 13.72 25.27
N LYS A 245 -33.26 14.42 24.95
CA LYS A 245 -33.34 15.59 24.08
C LYS A 245 -32.12 16.50 24.21
N GLY A 246 -31.72 17.04 23.07
CA GLY A 246 -30.44 17.70 22.87
C GLY A 246 -30.18 18.96 23.68
N GLU A 247 -28.90 19.29 23.75
CA GLU A 247 -28.39 20.65 23.76
C GLU A 247 -27.00 20.64 23.11
N SER A 248 -26.85 21.49 22.11
CA SER A 248 -25.63 21.70 21.36
C SER A 248 -24.57 22.38 22.24
N VAL A 249 -23.44 21.71 22.48
CA VAL A 249 -22.19 22.40 22.83
C VAL A 249 -21.15 22.00 21.79
N SER A 250 -21.11 22.81 20.73
CA SER A 250 -20.02 22.88 19.78
C SER A 250 -18.78 23.39 20.52
N SER A 251 -17.85 22.49 20.82
CA SER A 251 -16.46 22.86 21.06
C SER A 251 -15.70 22.65 19.74
N ASN A 252 -15.84 23.64 18.85
CA ASN A 252 -14.97 23.77 17.69
C ASN A 252 -13.53 24.00 18.16
N MET A 253 -12.73 22.94 18.21
CA MET A 253 -11.28 23.09 18.15
C MET A 253 -10.90 23.14 16.66
N PRO A 254 -10.33 24.25 16.15
CA PRO A 254 -10.01 24.34 14.74
C PRO A 254 -8.83 23.40 14.46
N PHE A 255 -9.10 22.30 13.78
CA PHE A 255 -8.05 21.52 13.15
C PHE A 255 -7.54 22.37 12.00
N ASN A 256 -6.47 23.11 12.26
CA ASN A 256 -5.84 23.99 11.29
C ASN A 256 -5.15 23.10 10.26
N VAL A 257 -5.91 22.66 9.25
CA VAL A 257 -5.37 22.10 8.02
C VAL A 257 -4.72 23.27 7.32
N GLN A 258 -3.43 23.47 7.59
CA GLN A 258 -2.65 24.43 6.85
C GLN A 258 -2.73 24.02 5.39
N ALA A 259 -3.46 24.80 4.61
CA ALA A 259 -3.54 24.67 3.17
C ALA A 259 -2.11 24.67 2.65
N PHE A 260 -1.65 23.53 2.14
CA PHE A 260 -0.38 23.45 1.46
C PHE A 260 -0.50 24.30 0.19
N VAL A 261 0.01 25.53 0.28
CA VAL A 261 0.32 26.36 -0.88
C VAL A 261 1.33 25.56 -1.69
N GLY A 262 0.88 25.09 -2.86
CA GLY A 262 1.71 24.34 -3.79
C GLY A 262 2.97 25.14 -4.12
N ILE A 263 4.13 24.58 -3.82
CA ILE A 263 5.36 25.00 -4.47
C ILE A 263 5.25 24.53 -5.91
N MET A 264 4.92 25.47 -6.80
CA MET A 264 5.12 25.38 -8.24
C MET A 264 6.55 24.90 -8.50
N GLY A 265 6.69 23.61 -8.78
CA GLY A 265 7.95 22.90 -8.84
C GLY A 265 7.98 21.87 -9.95
N GLY A 266 7.77 22.32 -11.19
CA GLY A 266 8.38 21.76 -12.40
C GLY A 266 7.85 20.44 -12.95
N LEU A 267 7.39 20.48 -14.20
CA LEU A 267 7.13 19.37 -15.13
C LEU A 267 8.32 18.40 -15.38
N PHE A 268 9.42 18.48 -14.64
CA PHE A 268 10.67 17.77 -14.90
C PHE A 268 10.74 16.30 -14.43
N PRO A 269 10.07 15.86 -13.34
CA PRO A 269 10.12 14.44 -12.94
C PRO A 269 9.43 13.51 -13.93
N LEU A 270 8.35 13.98 -14.55
CA LEU A 270 7.55 13.19 -15.50
C LEU A 270 8.35 12.79 -16.74
N LEU A 271 9.15 13.70 -17.29
CA LEU A 271 9.94 13.43 -18.50
C LEU A 271 11.09 12.45 -18.25
N LEU A 272 11.73 12.52 -17.07
CA LEU A 272 12.80 11.59 -16.68
C LEU A 272 12.26 10.17 -16.42
N ILE A 273 11.05 10.07 -15.85
CA ILE A 273 10.35 8.79 -15.68
C ILE A 273 9.97 8.23 -17.07
N LEU A 274 9.35 9.00 -17.95
CA LEU A 274 9.02 8.52 -19.31
C LEU A 274 10.26 8.14 -20.15
N TYR A 275 11.39 8.80 -19.94
CA TYR A 275 12.65 8.52 -20.63
C TYR A 275 13.26 7.17 -20.21
N LYS A 276 13.15 6.78 -18.92
CA LYS A 276 13.78 5.57 -18.38
C LYS A 276 12.98 4.29 -18.70
N TYR A 277 11.67 4.39 -18.91
CA TYR A 277 10.78 3.25 -19.18
C TYR A 277 10.58 3.03 -20.68
N LYS A 278 11.66 2.62 -21.35
CA LYS A 278 11.72 2.36 -22.81
C LYS A 278 10.69 1.32 -23.29
N THR A 279 10.26 0.41 -22.40
CA THR A 279 9.30 -0.68 -22.69
C THR A 279 7.84 -0.23 -22.71
N LEU A 280 7.47 0.83 -21.98
CA LEU A 280 6.10 1.36 -21.91
C LEU A 280 5.87 2.54 -22.88
N ARG A 281 6.94 3.07 -23.47
CA ARG A 281 6.96 4.26 -24.34
C ARG A 281 5.95 4.22 -25.52
N PRO A 282 5.78 3.10 -26.26
CA PRO A 282 4.86 3.09 -27.41
C PRO A 282 3.38 3.20 -26.97
N LYS A 283 3.01 2.54 -25.86
CA LYS A 283 1.64 2.55 -25.32
C LYS A 283 1.31 3.89 -24.66
N LEU A 284 2.22 4.44 -23.84
CA LEU A 284 2.08 5.76 -23.21
C LEU A 284 1.89 6.90 -24.22
N LEU A 285 2.71 6.95 -25.28
CA LEU A 285 2.60 7.99 -26.32
C LEU A 285 1.31 7.85 -27.14
N SER A 286 0.80 6.63 -27.36
CA SER A 286 -0.45 6.42 -28.10
C SER A 286 -1.68 6.97 -27.37
N ILE A 287 -1.71 6.85 -26.03
CA ILE A 287 -2.80 7.38 -25.19
C ILE A 287 -2.77 8.92 -25.15
N ILE A 288 -1.58 9.50 -25.04
CA ILE A 288 -1.40 10.97 -25.07
C ILE A 288 -1.78 11.54 -26.43
N LYS A 289 -1.45 10.83 -27.53
CA LYS A 289 -1.78 11.26 -28.91
C LYS A 289 -3.29 11.20 -29.18
N ASN A 290 -4.02 10.23 -28.61
CA ASN A 290 -5.48 10.11 -28.78
C ASN A 290 -6.30 11.09 -27.90
N ARG A 291 -5.71 11.72 -26.88
CA ARG A 291 -6.38 12.79 -26.09
C ARG A 291 -6.24 14.18 -26.71
N ARG A 292 -5.43 14.36 -27.76
CA ARG A 292 -5.25 15.64 -28.44
C ARG A 292 -6.25 15.78 -29.60
N ILE A 293 -7.51 16.03 -29.26
CA ILE A 293 -8.47 16.64 -30.19
C ILE A 293 -9.17 17.79 -29.46
N ASP A 294 -9.05 18.95 -30.11
CA ASP A 294 -9.78 20.21 -29.98
C ASP A 294 -9.60 21.04 -28.71
N ASN A 295 -8.44 21.69 -28.61
CA ASN A 295 -8.41 23.09 -28.21
C ASN A 295 -7.61 23.87 -29.25
N ASN A 296 -8.32 24.65 -30.07
CA ASN A 296 -7.74 25.66 -30.94
C ASN A 296 -7.05 26.72 -30.08
N LEU A 297 -5.73 26.63 -29.96
CA LEU A 297 -4.85 27.72 -29.55
C LEU A 297 -3.54 27.54 -30.31
N GLY A 298 -3.28 28.54 -31.16
CA GLY A 298 -2.09 28.83 -31.98
C GLY A 298 -0.98 27.78 -32.10
N GLU A 299 -0.65 27.46 -33.35
CA GLU A 299 0.59 26.83 -33.77
C GLU A 299 1.81 27.53 -33.13
N GLU A 300 2.53 26.80 -32.27
CA GLU A 300 3.96 26.98 -32.11
C GLU A 300 4.62 25.63 -32.46
N GLU A 301 5.31 25.63 -33.60
CA GLU A 301 6.14 24.53 -34.07
C GLU A 301 7.22 24.21 -33.03
N ILE A 302 7.22 22.97 -32.53
CA ILE A 302 8.32 22.44 -31.73
C ILE A 302 9.46 22.08 -32.70
N PRO A 303 10.70 22.59 -32.52
CA PRO A 303 11.81 22.21 -33.37
C PRO A 303 12.11 20.72 -33.23
N GLU A 304 12.12 19.99 -34.35
CA GLU A 304 12.52 18.58 -34.38
C GLU A 304 13.99 18.43 -33.97
N LEU A 305 14.26 17.69 -32.89
CA LEU A 305 15.63 17.29 -32.54
C LEU A 305 16.09 16.14 -33.45
N PRO A 306 17.31 16.16 -34.01
CA PRO A 306 17.75 15.16 -34.98
C PRO A 306 17.91 13.77 -34.35
N LEU A 307 17.29 12.77 -35.00
CA LEU A 307 17.47 11.35 -34.75
C LEU A 307 18.94 10.94 -34.96
N TYR A 308 19.65 10.67 -33.87
CA TYR A 308 20.92 9.92 -33.91
C TYR A 308 20.63 8.46 -34.30
N LYS A 309 20.78 8.16 -35.59
CA LYS A 309 20.65 6.82 -36.16
C LYS A 309 21.96 6.07 -35.91
N SER A 310 21.96 5.16 -34.93
CA SER A 310 23.03 4.19 -34.72
C SER A 310 23.12 3.27 -35.93
N GLN A 311 24.10 3.53 -36.80
CA GLN A 311 24.42 2.70 -37.95
C GLN A 311 25.32 1.55 -37.49
N LYS A 312 24.73 0.38 -37.28
CA LYS A 312 25.44 -0.90 -37.39
C LYS A 312 24.68 -1.76 -38.37
N ASP A 313 25.46 -2.32 -39.28
CA ASP A 313 25.13 -3.36 -40.25
C ASP A 313 24.42 -2.87 -41.52
N LEU A 314 25.24 -2.52 -42.52
CA LEU A 314 25.14 -3.00 -43.90
C LEU A 314 26.42 -2.59 -44.64
N ILE A 315 27.36 -3.53 -44.70
CA ILE A 315 28.50 -3.50 -45.62
C ILE A 315 27.92 -3.73 -47.02
N ILE A 316 27.97 -2.71 -47.87
CA ILE A 316 27.92 -2.88 -49.32
C ILE A 316 29.10 -2.08 -49.86
N SER A 317 30.05 -2.83 -50.42
CA SER A 317 31.20 -2.39 -51.20
C SER A 317 30.72 -1.66 -52.43
N ASP A 318 31.24 -0.45 -52.69
CA ASP A 318 31.40 0.06 -54.04
C ASP A 318 32.63 0.99 -54.11
N GLU A 319 33.52 0.68 -55.06
CA GLU A 319 34.75 1.36 -55.38
C GLU A 319 34.50 2.79 -55.90
N VAL A 320 35.27 3.77 -55.41
CA VAL A 320 35.41 5.06 -56.10
C VAL A 320 36.88 5.44 -56.18
N SER A 321 37.37 5.52 -57.41
CA SER A 321 38.72 5.91 -57.83
C SER A 321 39.03 7.37 -57.51
N TYR A 322 40.19 7.63 -56.89
CA TYR A 322 40.73 8.98 -56.70
C TYR A 322 41.70 9.34 -57.83
N ASN A 323 41.42 10.42 -58.57
CA ASN A 323 42.41 11.09 -59.42
C ASN A 323 43.04 12.24 -58.62
N MET A 324 44.31 12.08 -58.23
CA MET A 324 45.15 13.16 -57.68
C MET A 324 46.06 13.71 -58.79
N THR A 325 46.01 15.02 -59.03
CA THR A 325 46.98 15.73 -59.88
C THR A 325 47.92 16.52 -58.98
N TYR A 326 49.21 16.20 -59.04
CA TYR A 326 50.30 16.86 -58.30
C TYR A 326 50.75 18.13 -59.04
N ILE A 327 51.06 19.19 -58.29
CA ILE A 327 51.87 20.33 -58.76
C ILE A 327 53.15 20.37 -57.89
N PRO A 328 54.37 20.36 -58.47
CA PRO A 328 55.62 20.35 -57.71
C PRO A 328 56.03 21.75 -57.25
N ALA A 329 56.76 21.80 -56.13
CA ALA A 329 57.36 23.00 -55.55
C ALA A 329 58.68 23.37 -56.25
N GLU A 330 58.91 24.67 -56.49
CA GLU A 330 60.23 25.23 -56.77
C GLU A 330 60.72 26.01 -55.54
N ASN A 331 61.97 25.71 -55.15
CA ASN A 331 62.73 26.41 -54.12
C ASN A 331 63.57 27.52 -54.77
N VAL A 332 63.61 28.72 -54.17
CA VAL A 332 64.82 29.40 -53.64
C VAL A 332 64.40 30.30 -52.49
#